data_AF-A0AA96DSJ7-F1
#
_entry.id   AF-A0AA96DSJ7-F1
#
_cell.length_a   1.000
_cell.length_b   1.000
_cell.length_c   1.000
_cell.angle_alpha   90.00
_cell.angle_beta   90.00
_cell.angle_gamma   90.00
#
_symmetry.space_group_name_H-M   'P 1'
#
loop_
_entity.id
_entity.type
_entity.pdbx_description
1 polymer ?
#
loop_
_entity_poly.entity_id
_entity_poly.type
_entity_poly.pdbx_seq_one_letter_code
_entity_poly.pdbx_strand_id
1 'polypeptide(L)'
;MLKNISNKLVISVVASFMITGCSVKPNAIPKEEIKQVVEQDLNVLSKVVQPVTKPISLDEAIQRGLDHNLQKRVKILETALAQQQIDLVYFDMLPSLTASSGLSERNNYAASASTSFVNGEPQPLGSNPSYSVSQEKERTTADLTFSWNVLDFGLSYVRAQQQADKFLIAQEKQKKVEHNLTQEIRRAYYQAVSSQDLLKRIQPMMIEVKQALEDSKKMQEQRVAKTPMEALSYQRELLDILRSLHTLESSLISAKVELAELMGLKPGIAFDLADKVEKNYEIPTINMKLEEMEILALENRPELAESRYQERISEKEITAAKLKMLPGINLSTSLSYENSDYLLNNDWYSYGANVSWNLLNVFKAGEMNKLAKTQVEVAKEQKLALSMAVLSQVHLSIVKFNQAKKEYLLAKEYLTVADDIYDLTKVENEVNVNSRLILIKEKLNNILATLRYSSSYANVQNSYGRVFASIGIDANKKTILDENEQIDVSKTSNIVNTSNEAKQTNDLKLTDNNTLNHNVKNENKLKKKDSKIKDSFFNKNFNNSQIKIYPNEKLVINNKEYVVKKSDDIQSIAKQKSVSIKQILVENFWLVEKNRVNFK
;
A
#
# COMPACT_ATOMS: atom_id res chain seq x y z
N MET A 1 -47.77 31.71 39.33
CA MET A 1 -46.64 30.91 39.85
C MET A 1 -46.26 29.69 39.00
N LEU A 2 -47.10 29.20 38.07
CA LEU A 2 -46.77 28.00 37.27
C LEU A 2 -45.84 28.22 36.05
N LYS A 3 -45.68 29.46 35.56
CA LYS A 3 -44.85 29.76 34.37
C LYS A 3 -43.33 29.80 34.64
N ASN A 4 -42.93 30.14 35.87
CA ASN A 4 -41.51 30.26 36.23
C ASN A 4 -40.85 28.92 36.61
N ILE A 5 -41.66 27.89 36.93
CA ILE A 5 -41.15 26.55 37.24
C ILE A 5 -40.81 25.79 35.94
N SER A 6 -41.56 26.04 34.86
CA SER A 6 -41.31 25.46 33.53
C SER A 6 -39.98 25.91 32.92
N ASN A 7 -39.65 27.21 32.99
CA ASN A 7 -38.39 27.71 32.41
C ASN A 7 -37.15 27.24 33.18
N LYS A 8 -37.22 27.06 34.50
CA LYS A 8 -36.09 26.51 35.27
C LYS A 8 -35.86 25.02 35.00
N LEU A 9 -36.93 24.26 34.74
CA LEU A 9 -36.83 22.85 34.38
C LEU A 9 -36.27 22.65 32.96
N VAL A 10 -36.69 23.47 31.99
CA VAL A 10 -36.17 23.39 30.61
C VAL A 10 -34.70 23.82 30.53
N ILE A 11 -34.29 24.89 31.26
CA ILE A 11 -32.89 25.34 31.31
C ILE A 11 -32.00 24.29 32.00
N SER A 12 -32.51 23.60 33.04
CA SER A 12 -31.78 22.51 33.71
C SER A 12 -31.60 21.28 32.81
N VAL A 13 -32.59 20.94 31.98
CA VAL A 13 -32.52 19.80 31.07
C VAL A 13 -31.58 20.09 29.88
N VAL A 14 -31.62 21.31 29.32
CA VAL A 14 -30.73 21.73 28.21
C VAL A 14 -29.28 21.93 28.69
N ALA A 15 -29.06 22.46 29.90
CA ALA A 15 -27.73 22.55 30.49
C ALA A 15 -27.13 21.16 30.79
N SER A 16 -27.97 20.17 31.12
CA SER A 16 -27.52 18.79 31.36
C SER A 16 -27.11 18.05 30.08
N PHE A 17 -27.73 18.38 28.93
CA PHE A 17 -27.35 17.83 27.63
C PHE A 17 -26.13 18.54 27.00
N MET A 18 -25.85 19.79 27.36
CA MET A 18 -24.71 20.57 26.84
C MET A 18 -23.37 20.27 27.54
N ILE A 19 -23.38 19.62 28.71
CA ILE A 19 -22.15 19.32 29.50
C ILE A 19 -21.66 17.87 29.29
N THR A 20 -22.41 17.02 28.59
CA THR A 20 -21.83 15.78 28.03
C THR A 20 -21.01 16.12 26.78
N GLY A 21 -19.95 16.91 26.96
CA GLY A 21 -18.91 17.02 25.95
C GLY A 21 -18.48 15.60 25.57
N CYS A 22 -18.28 15.35 24.27
CA CYS A 22 -17.79 14.07 23.78
C CYS A 22 -16.42 13.78 24.40
N SER A 23 -16.42 13.19 25.59
CA SER A 23 -15.23 12.68 26.24
C SER A 23 -14.82 11.48 25.42
N VAL A 24 -13.83 11.67 24.54
CA VAL A 24 -13.18 10.58 23.81
C VAL A 24 -12.35 9.80 24.84
N LYS A 25 -13.03 8.91 25.57
CA LYS A 25 -12.36 7.94 26.42
C LYS A 25 -11.78 6.86 25.52
N PRO A 26 -10.52 6.43 25.72
CA PRO A 26 -9.98 5.27 25.04
C PRO A 26 -10.85 4.05 25.37
N ASN A 27 -11.65 3.61 24.40
CA ASN A 27 -12.44 2.39 24.52
C ASN A 27 -11.59 1.22 24.03
N ALA A 28 -11.28 0.29 24.93
CA ALA A 28 -10.63 -0.96 24.55
C ALA A 28 -11.59 -1.77 23.65
N ILE A 29 -11.04 -2.46 22.66
CA ILE A 29 -11.83 -3.33 21.78
C ILE A 29 -12.43 -4.47 22.62
N PRO A 30 -13.76 -4.62 22.68
CA PRO A 30 -14.40 -5.67 23.45
C PRO A 30 -14.07 -7.05 22.87
N LYS A 31 -13.99 -8.07 23.74
CA LYS A 31 -13.62 -9.44 23.34
C LYS A 31 -14.53 -10.02 22.25
N GLU A 32 -15.82 -9.65 22.23
CA GLU A 32 -16.76 -10.14 21.20
C GLU A 32 -16.50 -9.52 19.82
N GLU A 33 -16.08 -8.26 19.74
CA GLU A 33 -15.68 -7.63 18.47
C GLU A 33 -14.40 -8.28 17.93
N ILE A 34 -13.45 -8.62 18.81
CA ILE A 34 -12.25 -9.39 18.42
C ILE A 34 -12.64 -10.73 17.79
N LYS A 35 -13.60 -11.47 18.37
CA LYS A 35 -14.04 -12.76 17.80
C LYS A 35 -14.63 -12.58 16.40
N GLN A 36 -15.46 -11.56 16.20
CA GLN A 36 -16.05 -11.26 14.89
C GLN A 36 -14.97 -10.90 13.85
N VAL A 37 -13.99 -10.08 14.24
CA VAL A 37 -12.85 -9.73 13.36
C VAL A 37 -12.04 -10.99 13.02
N VAL A 38 -11.75 -11.85 13.99
CA VAL A 38 -11.03 -13.11 13.74
C VAL A 38 -11.77 -14.02 12.76
N GLU A 39 -13.09 -14.17 12.90
CA GLU A 39 -13.90 -14.96 11.95
C GLU A 39 -13.87 -14.37 10.53
N GLN A 40 -13.96 -13.05 10.41
CA GLN A 40 -13.87 -12.36 9.12
C GLN A 40 -12.48 -12.52 8.50
N ASP A 41 -11.41 -12.32 9.27
CA ASP A 41 -10.04 -12.47 8.83
C ASP A 41 -9.75 -13.90 8.37
N LEU A 42 -10.19 -14.92 9.13
CA LEU A 42 -10.05 -16.32 8.75
C LEU A 42 -10.77 -16.64 7.42
N ASN A 43 -11.95 -16.05 7.20
CA ASN A 43 -12.69 -16.22 5.94
C ASN A 43 -11.94 -15.56 4.76
N VAL A 44 -11.45 -14.33 4.94
CA VAL A 44 -10.65 -13.64 3.91
C VAL A 44 -9.37 -14.40 3.59
N LEU A 45 -8.62 -14.81 4.62
CA LEU A 45 -7.39 -15.58 4.48
C LEU A 45 -7.62 -16.93 3.77
N SER A 46 -8.80 -17.53 3.92
CA SER A 46 -9.14 -18.78 3.21
C SER A 46 -9.43 -18.59 1.71
N LYS A 47 -9.90 -17.41 1.30
CA LYS A 47 -10.25 -17.09 -0.10
C LYS A 47 -9.06 -16.60 -0.95
N VAL A 48 -8.03 -16.06 -0.31
CA VAL A 48 -6.83 -15.53 -0.98
C VAL A 48 -5.92 -16.65 -1.51
N VAL A 49 -6.13 -17.90 -1.10
CA VAL A 49 -5.29 -19.04 -1.48
C VAL A 49 -5.69 -19.58 -2.86
N GLN A 50 -4.83 -19.39 -3.87
CA GLN A 50 -4.93 -20.19 -5.10
C GLN A 50 -4.52 -21.65 -4.82
N PRO A 51 -5.34 -22.65 -5.17
CA PRO A 51 -5.00 -24.05 -4.93
C PRO A 51 -3.71 -24.44 -5.67
N VAL A 52 -2.89 -25.25 -5.02
CA VAL A 52 -1.69 -25.82 -5.64
C VAL A 52 -2.12 -27.06 -6.42
N THR A 53 -2.17 -26.95 -7.75
CA THR A 53 -2.63 -28.04 -8.63
C THR A 53 -1.49 -28.82 -9.28
N LYS A 54 -0.26 -28.29 -9.24
CA LYS A 54 0.95 -28.86 -9.87
C LYS A 54 2.17 -28.63 -8.96
N PRO A 55 3.27 -29.38 -9.16
CA PRO A 55 4.52 -29.10 -8.49
C PRO A 55 5.01 -27.68 -8.79
N ILE A 56 5.39 -26.94 -7.75
CA ILE A 56 5.74 -25.52 -7.82
C ILE A 56 7.20 -25.37 -8.27
N SER A 57 7.45 -24.60 -9.34
CA SER A 57 8.78 -24.18 -9.77
C SER A 57 9.23 -22.89 -9.07
N LEU A 58 10.51 -22.51 -9.22
CA LEU A 58 11.01 -21.24 -8.68
C LEU A 58 10.22 -20.03 -9.21
N ASP A 59 9.96 -20.00 -10.51
CA ASP A 59 9.21 -18.90 -11.13
C ASP A 59 7.77 -18.86 -10.64
N GLU A 60 7.12 -20.02 -10.50
CA GLU A 60 5.77 -20.08 -9.91
C GLU A 60 5.77 -19.60 -8.45
N ALA A 61 6.77 -19.97 -7.66
CA ALA A 61 6.90 -19.51 -6.28
C ALA A 61 7.06 -17.99 -6.20
N ILE A 62 7.89 -17.40 -7.07
CA ILE A 62 8.08 -15.94 -7.16
C ILE A 62 6.78 -15.25 -7.58
N GLN A 63 6.10 -15.74 -8.62
CA GLN A 63 4.83 -15.18 -9.07
C GLN A 63 3.76 -15.25 -7.98
N ARG A 64 3.60 -16.41 -7.32
CA ARG A 64 2.66 -16.57 -6.20
C ARG A 64 2.96 -15.60 -5.07
N GLY A 65 4.23 -15.46 -4.69
CA GLY A 65 4.63 -14.49 -3.68
C GLY A 65 4.33 -13.05 -4.10
N LEU A 66 4.67 -12.66 -5.33
CA LEU A 66 4.37 -11.32 -5.83
C LEU A 66 2.86 -11.05 -5.96
N ASP A 67 2.04 -12.04 -6.22
CA ASP A 67 0.59 -11.84 -6.37
C ASP A 67 -0.17 -11.85 -5.05
N HIS A 68 0.23 -12.73 -4.11
CA HIS A 68 -0.57 -13.04 -2.92
C HIS A 68 0.09 -12.64 -1.60
N ASN A 69 1.33 -12.18 -1.59
CA ASN A 69 1.99 -11.77 -0.34
C ASN A 69 1.30 -10.54 0.28
N LEU A 70 0.86 -10.71 1.54
CA LEU A 70 0.11 -9.69 2.26
C LEU A 70 0.94 -8.44 2.57
N GLN A 71 2.26 -8.56 2.78
CA GLN A 71 3.12 -7.40 3.04
C GLN A 71 3.25 -6.52 1.79
N LYS A 72 3.37 -7.13 0.61
CA LYS A 72 3.32 -6.39 -0.67
C LYS A 72 1.96 -5.71 -0.85
N ARG A 73 0.85 -6.40 -0.56
CA ARG A 73 -0.50 -5.83 -0.64
C ARG A 73 -0.67 -4.59 0.24
N VAL A 74 -0.09 -4.59 1.45
CA VAL A 74 -0.06 -3.40 2.31
C VAL A 74 0.65 -2.23 1.62
N LYS A 75 1.80 -2.46 0.96
CA LYS A 75 2.50 -1.39 0.23
C LYS A 75 1.77 -0.85 -0.99
N ILE A 76 1.01 -1.70 -1.68
CA ILE A 76 0.10 -1.26 -2.75
C ILE A 76 -0.99 -0.35 -2.15
N LEU A 77 -1.58 -0.71 -1.02
CA LEU A 77 -2.60 0.09 -0.35
C LEU A 77 -2.04 1.40 0.22
N GLU A 78 -0.83 1.40 0.77
CA GLU A 78 -0.13 2.63 1.20
C GLU A 78 0.11 3.58 0.02
N THR A 79 0.47 3.03 -1.15
CA THR A 79 0.65 3.82 -2.38
C THR A 79 -0.67 4.40 -2.88
N ALA A 80 -1.75 3.60 -2.87
CA ALA A 80 -3.09 4.07 -3.19
C ALA A 80 -3.60 5.14 -2.21
N LEU A 81 -3.31 4.98 -0.91
CA LEU A 81 -3.61 5.97 0.11
C LEU A 81 -2.84 7.27 -0.15
N ALA A 82 -1.55 7.20 -0.45
CA ALA A 82 -0.74 8.37 -0.77
C ALA A 82 -1.28 9.11 -2.00
N GLN A 83 -1.78 8.38 -3.01
CA GLN A 83 -2.45 8.96 -4.17
C GLN A 83 -3.76 9.66 -3.79
N GLN A 84 -4.61 9.03 -2.95
CA GLN A 84 -5.85 9.65 -2.48
C GLN A 84 -5.61 10.91 -1.65
N GLN A 85 -4.50 10.94 -0.89
CA GLN A 85 -4.09 12.14 -0.17
C GLN A 85 -3.70 13.28 -1.13
N ILE A 86 -3.13 13.00 -2.31
CA ILE A 86 -2.91 14.03 -3.33
C ILE A 86 -4.25 14.61 -3.79
N ASP A 87 -5.22 13.75 -4.11
CA ASP A 87 -6.56 14.16 -4.54
C ASP A 87 -7.23 15.06 -3.49
N LEU A 88 -7.08 14.75 -2.20
CA LEU A 88 -7.59 15.58 -1.11
C LEU A 88 -6.95 16.97 -1.07
N VAL A 89 -5.61 17.04 -1.16
CA VAL A 89 -4.89 18.32 -1.14
C VAL A 89 -5.19 19.16 -2.39
N TYR A 90 -5.53 18.54 -3.52
CA TYR A 90 -6.04 19.28 -4.68
C TYR A 90 -7.38 19.97 -4.39
N PHE A 91 -8.27 19.36 -3.60
CA PHE A 91 -9.53 20.00 -3.21
C PHE A 91 -9.32 21.14 -2.21
N ASP A 92 -8.27 21.11 -1.38
CA ASP A 92 -7.89 22.22 -0.48
C ASP A 92 -7.44 23.49 -1.24
N MET A 93 -7.22 23.39 -2.56
CA MET A 93 -6.94 24.55 -3.41
C MET A 93 -8.22 25.24 -3.90
N LEU A 94 -9.39 24.61 -3.78
CA LEU A 94 -10.63 25.19 -4.23
C LEU A 94 -11.12 26.28 -3.26
N PRO A 95 -11.81 27.31 -3.77
CA PRO A 95 -12.62 28.18 -2.91
C PRO A 95 -13.63 27.37 -2.09
N SER A 96 -13.90 27.81 -0.87
CA SER A 96 -14.93 27.21 -0.02
C SER A 96 -16.29 27.81 -0.35
N LEU A 97 -17.30 26.95 -0.46
CA LEU A 97 -18.71 27.34 -0.53
C LEU A 97 -19.40 26.81 0.73
N THR A 98 -19.79 27.72 1.61
CA THR A 98 -20.34 27.41 2.93
C THR A 98 -21.78 27.89 3.00
N ALA A 99 -22.70 27.00 3.36
CA ALA A 99 -24.05 27.36 3.74
C ALA A 99 -24.13 27.38 5.27
N SER A 100 -24.45 28.52 5.84
CA SER A 100 -24.58 28.70 7.29
C SER A 100 -26.00 29.12 7.64
N SER A 101 -26.49 28.68 8.80
CA SER A 101 -27.72 29.18 9.39
C SER A 101 -27.47 29.38 10.88
N GLY A 102 -27.91 30.51 11.40
CA GLY A 102 -27.67 30.92 12.78
C GLY A 102 -28.98 31.36 13.41
N LEU A 103 -29.27 30.82 14.60
CA LEU A 103 -30.32 31.32 15.48
C LEU A 103 -29.65 31.98 16.68
N SER A 104 -30.01 33.22 16.96
CA SER A 104 -29.50 33.98 18.11
C SER A 104 -30.66 34.66 18.82
N GLU A 105 -30.80 34.44 20.13
CA GLU A 105 -31.77 35.14 20.96
C GLU A 105 -31.05 35.94 22.05
N ARG A 106 -31.47 37.19 22.25
CA ARG A 106 -31.01 38.03 23.36
C ARG A 106 -32.02 37.99 24.50
N ASN A 107 -31.56 38.11 25.75
CA ASN A 107 -32.47 38.25 26.89
C ASN A 107 -33.21 39.62 26.90
N ASN A 108 -32.63 40.65 26.29
CA ASN A 108 -33.16 42.00 26.16
C ASN A 108 -33.02 42.55 24.73
N TYR A 109 -33.80 43.59 24.40
CA TYR A 109 -33.68 44.29 23.12
C TYR A 109 -32.35 45.06 23.03
N ALA A 110 -31.81 45.15 21.81
CA ALA A 110 -30.66 45.99 21.47
C ALA A 110 -31.03 47.48 21.40
N ALA A 111 -31.71 48.00 22.42
CA ALA A 111 -32.24 49.36 22.41
C ALA A 111 -31.11 50.37 22.59
N SER A 112 -30.99 51.31 21.65
CA SER A 112 -29.99 52.38 21.66
C SER A 112 -30.65 53.75 21.46
N ALA A 113 -30.08 54.78 22.09
CA ALA A 113 -30.47 56.16 21.87
C ALA A 113 -29.38 56.89 21.10
N SER A 114 -29.74 57.67 20.09
CA SER A 114 -28.81 58.53 19.35
C SER A 114 -28.61 59.87 20.07
N THR A 115 -27.39 60.42 20.01
CA THR A 115 -27.06 61.76 20.52
C THR A 115 -26.24 62.52 19.48
N SER A 116 -26.21 63.85 19.57
CA SER A 116 -25.42 64.68 18.66
C SER A 116 -23.93 64.42 18.87
N PHE A 117 -23.20 64.22 17.76
CA PHE A 117 -21.75 64.04 17.76
C PHE A 117 -21.10 65.35 17.30
N VAL A 118 -20.52 66.09 18.25
CA VAL A 118 -19.96 67.43 18.00
C VAL A 118 -18.51 67.44 18.45
N ASN A 119 -17.61 67.91 17.60
CA ASN A 119 -16.16 68.00 17.88
C ASN A 119 -15.51 66.66 18.31
N GLY A 120 -15.99 65.52 17.80
CA GLY A 120 -15.42 64.20 18.10
C GLY A 120 -15.94 63.53 19.38
N GLU A 121 -16.86 64.17 20.10
CA GLU A 121 -17.44 63.66 21.34
C GLU A 121 -18.98 63.54 21.24
N PRO A 122 -19.57 62.42 21.71
CA PRO A 122 -21.02 62.33 21.85
C PRO A 122 -21.49 63.23 22.99
N GLN A 123 -22.49 64.08 22.71
CA GLN A 123 -23.10 64.88 23.78
C GLN A 123 -23.80 63.96 24.81
N PRO A 124 -23.87 64.35 26.09
CA PRO A 124 -24.58 63.58 27.11
C PRO A 124 -26.02 63.31 26.67
N LEU A 125 -26.49 62.07 26.87
CA LEU A 125 -27.90 61.75 26.68
C LEU A 125 -28.74 62.63 27.62
N GLY A 126 -29.83 63.19 27.09
CA GLY A 126 -30.78 63.96 27.90
C GLY A 126 -31.37 63.13 29.04
N SER A 127 -32.00 63.79 30.02
CA SER A 127 -32.57 63.13 31.21
C SER A 127 -33.62 62.06 30.91
N ASN A 128 -34.30 62.15 29.75
CA ASN A 128 -35.24 61.16 29.24
C ASN A 128 -34.92 60.82 27.76
N PRO A 129 -33.95 59.94 27.49
CA PRO A 129 -33.58 59.60 26.11
C PRO A 129 -34.63 58.71 25.46
N SER A 130 -34.89 58.93 24.17
CA SER A 130 -35.68 58.02 23.34
C SER A 130 -34.79 56.85 22.90
N TYR A 131 -35.20 55.64 23.22
CA TYR A 131 -34.53 54.43 22.77
C TYR A 131 -35.24 53.85 21.56
N SER A 132 -34.49 53.63 20.49
CA SER A 132 -34.94 52.92 19.29
C SER A 132 -34.30 51.53 19.25
N VAL A 133 -35.05 50.57 18.73
CA VAL A 133 -34.56 49.24 18.40
C VAL A 133 -34.37 49.14 16.89
N SER A 134 -33.23 48.61 16.46
CA SER A 134 -32.92 48.36 15.05
C SER A 134 -32.71 46.87 14.76
N GLN A 135 -32.91 46.03 15.77
CA GLN A 135 -32.67 44.60 15.71
C GLN A 135 -33.71 43.89 16.57
N GLU A 136 -34.16 42.73 16.10
CA GLU A 136 -35.04 41.85 16.85
C GLU A 136 -34.32 41.18 18.02
N LYS A 137 -35.13 40.71 18.97
CA LYS A 137 -34.65 39.95 20.13
C LYS A 137 -34.27 38.53 19.73
N GLU A 138 -35.04 37.93 18.83
CA GLU A 138 -34.75 36.65 18.18
C GLU A 138 -34.30 36.94 16.76
N ARG A 139 -33.18 36.35 16.34
CA ARG A 139 -32.57 36.61 15.04
C ARG A 139 -32.29 35.28 14.38
N THR A 140 -32.97 35.05 13.27
CA THR A 140 -32.69 33.93 12.37
C THR A 140 -31.92 34.46 11.17
N THR A 141 -30.76 33.89 10.93
CA THR A 141 -29.89 34.22 9.80
C THR A 141 -29.65 32.99 8.93
N ALA A 142 -29.54 33.21 7.63
CA ALA A 142 -29.06 32.23 6.69
C ALA A 142 -28.10 32.91 5.72
N ASP A 143 -26.97 32.27 5.44
CA ASP A 143 -26.00 32.78 4.46
C ASP A 143 -25.44 31.66 3.59
N LEU A 144 -25.25 31.98 2.32
CA LEU A 144 -24.45 31.19 1.39
C LEU A 144 -23.21 32.01 1.05
N THR A 145 -22.07 31.60 1.59
CA THR A 145 -20.79 32.33 1.49
C THR A 145 -19.81 31.56 0.61
N PHE A 146 -19.38 32.18 -0.46
CA PHE A 146 -18.22 31.76 -1.24
C PHE A 146 -16.99 32.53 -0.76
N SER A 147 -15.90 31.85 -0.44
CA SER A 147 -14.65 32.49 -0.03
C SER A 147 -13.42 31.84 -0.64
N TRP A 148 -12.45 32.66 -1.02
CA TRP A 148 -11.18 32.23 -1.60
C TRP A 148 -10.01 32.97 -0.96
N ASN A 149 -9.14 32.23 -0.29
CA ASN A 149 -7.88 32.75 0.23
C ASN A 149 -6.75 32.45 -0.75
N VAL A 150 -6.21 33.50 -1.37
CA VAL A 150 -5.16 33.40 -2.40
C VAL A 150 -3.84 32.87 -1.84
N LEU A 151 -3.53 33.20 -0.58
CA LEU A 151 -2.32 32.71 0.09
C LEU A 151 -2.46 31.22 0.43
N ASP A 152 -3.61 30.82 0.95
CA ASP A 152 -3.89 29.42 1.24
C ASP A 152 -3.87 28.59 -0.04
N PHE A 153 -4.42 29.10 -1.15
CA PHE A 153 -4.28 28.47 -2.48
C PHE A 153 -2.80 28.21 -2.84
N GLY A 154 -1.94 29.23 -2.72
CA GLY A 154 -0.52 29.10 -3.03
C GLY A 154 0.20 28.09 -2.11
N LEU A 155 -0.15 28.08 -0.83
CA LEU A 155 0.40 27.13 0.14
C LEU A 155 -0.10 25.70 -0.11
N SER A 156 -1.39 25.52 -0.43
CA SER A 156 -2.00 24.25 -0.80
C SER A 156 -1.39 23.70 -2.10
N TYR A 157 -1.04 24.55 -3.07
CA TYR A 157 -0.31 24.13 -4.27
C TYR A 157 1.08 23.55 -3.95
N VAL A 158 1.87 24.21 -3.09
CA VAL A 158 3.18 23.68 -2.66
C VAL A 158 3.00 22.37 -1.88
N ARG A 159 1.98 22.29 -1.01
CA ARG A 159 1.64 21.05 -0.29
C ARG A 159 1.23 19.92 -1.23
N ALA A 160 0.47 20.21 -2.29
CA ALA A 160 0.10 19.23 -3.30
C ALA A 160 1.36 18.67 -3.99
N GLN A 161 2.32 19.54 -4.32
CA GLN A 161 3.60 19.12 -4.87
C GLN A 161 4.43 18.28 -3.88
N GLN A 162 4.40 18.58 -2.57
CA GLN A 162 5.05 17.75 -1.55
C GLN A 162 4.35 16.38 -1.41
N GLN A 163 3.01 16.36 -1.48
CA GLN A 163 2.23 15.13 -1.39
C GLN A 163 2.43 14.23 -2.63
N ALA A 164 2.61 14.83 -3.81
CA ALA A 164 3.01 14.10 -5.02
C ALA A 164 4.37 13.41 -4.86
N ASP A 165 5.33 14.06 -4.21
CA ASP A 165 6.63 13.45 -3.92
C ASP A 165 6.50 12.31 -2.89
N LYS A 166 5.62 12.44 -1.89
CA LYS A 166 5.34 11.35 -0.94
C LYS A 166 4.72 10.13 -1.59
N PHE A 167 3.87 10.32 -2.61
CA PHE A 167 3.38 9.21 -3.43
C PHE A 167 4.51 8.50 -4.19
N LEU A 168 5.45 9.25 -4.77
CA LEU A 168 6.61 8.65 -5.42
C LEU A 168 7.50 7.89 -4.42
N ILE A 169 7.67 8.40 -3.19
CA ILE A 169 8.33 7.66 -2.09
C ILE A 169 7.59 6.34 -1.80
N ALA A 170 6.26 6.36 -1.71
CA ALA A 170 5.47 5.15 -1.48
C ALA A 170 5.64 4.12 -2.61
N GLN A 171 5.72 4.57 -3.87
CA GLN A 171 5.99 3.70 -5.01
C GLN A 171 7.38 3.07 -4.94
N GLU A 172 8.42 3.82 -4.56
CA GLU A 172 9.77 3.25 -4.38
C GLU A 172 9.82 2.24 -3.22
N LYS A 173 9.10 2.50 -2.12
CA LYS A 173 8.93 1.54 -1.03
C LYS A 173 8.25 0.25 -1.48
N GLN A 174 7.28 0.33 -2.39
CA GLN A 174 6.65 -0.84 -2.98
C GLN A 174 7.68 -1.66 -3.78
N LYS A 175 8.45 -1.03 -4.68
CA LYS A 175 9.50 -1.71 -5.46
C LYS A 175 10.54 -2.39 -4.56
N LYS A 176 10.94 -1.72 -3.48
CA LYS A 176 11.86 -2.28 -2.47
C LYS A 176 11.32 -3.58 -1.86
N VAL A 177 10.04 -3.62 -1.49
CA VAL A 177 9.42 -4.84 -0.95
C VAL A 177 9.37 -5.95 -2.00
N GLU A 178 9.08 -5.64 -3.26
CA GLU A 178 9.09 -6.61 -4.36
C GLU A 178 10.48 -7.24 -4.57
N HIS A 179 11.55 -6.43 -4.54
CA HIS A 179 12.92 -6.92 -4.65
C HIS A 179 13.30 -7.83 -3.47
N ASN A 180 13.01 -7.40 -2.24
CA ASN A 180 13.32 -8.18 -1.03
C ASN A 180 12.57 -9.51 -1.03
N LEU A 181 11.26 -9.49 -1.36
CA LEU A 181 10.43 -10.67 -1.41
C LEU A 181 10.93 -11.68 -2.46
N THR A 182 11.30 -11.21 -3.65
CA THR A 182 11.86 -12.08 -4.71
C THR A 182 13.13 -12.79 -4.24
N GLN A 183 14.01 -12.05 -3.56
CA GLN A 183 15.26 -12.61 -3.00
C GLN A 183 14.99 -13.63 -1.88
N GLU A 184 14.06 -13.32 -0.98
CA GLU A 184 13.68 -14.21 0.12
C GLU A 184 13.04 -15.50 -0.40
N ILE A 185 12.14 -15.40 -1.38
CA ILE A 185 11.52 -16.56 -2.04
C ILE A 185 12.58 -17.43 -2.70
N ARG A 186 13.53 -16.85 -3.46
CA ARG A 186 14.59 -17.62 -4.11
C ARG A 186 15.41 -18.42 -3.10
N ARG A 187 15.81 -17.80 -1.99
CA ARG A 187 16.53 -18.49 -0.91
C ARG A 187 15.69 -19.62 -0.30
N ALA A 188 14.46 -19.31 0.11
CA ALA A 188 13.56 -20.26 0.75
C ALA A 188 13.21 -21.43 -0.17
N TYR A 189 13.08 -21.17 -1.48
CA TYR A 189 12.79 -22.18 -2.49
C TYR A 189 13.87 -23.26 -2.54
N TYR A 190 15.14 -22.90 -2.74
CA TYR A 190 16.22 -23.89 -2.78
C TYR A 190 16.42 -24.61 -1.44
N GLN A 191 16.17 -23.94 -0.31
CA GLN A 191 16.17 -24.59 1.01
C GLN A 191 15.03 -25.61 1.12
N ALA A 192 13.83 -25.29 0.65
CA ALA A 192 12.68 -26.17 0.67
C ALA A 192 12.81 -27.36 -0.30
N VAL A 193 13.46 -27.18 -1.47
CA VAL A 193 13.79 -28.26 -2.42
C VAL A 193 14.67 -29.31 -1.74
N SER A 194 15.72 -28.86 -1.06
CA SER A 194 16.59 -29.73 -0.24
C SER A 194 15.80 -30.46 0.85
N SER A 195 14.99 -29.73 1.61
CA SER A 195 14.15 -30.31 2.66
C SER A 195 13.20 -31.39 2.16
N GLN A 196 12.58 -31.18 0.99
CA GLN A 196 11.67 -32.15 0.40
C GLN A 196 12.37 -33.46 0.04
N ASP A 197 13.61 -33.41 -0.45
CA ASP A 197 14.37 -34.62 -0.77
C ASP A 197 14.87 -35.33 0.50
N LEU A 198 15.44 -34.58 1.45
CA LEU A 198 16.03 -35.13 2.66
C LEU A 198 15.00 -35.73 3.62
N LEU A 199 13.79 -35.15 3.72
CA LEU A 199 12.72 -35.70 4.55
C LEU A 199 12.32 -37.12 4.11
N LYS A 200 12.42 -37.44 2.81
CA LYS A 200 12.16 -38.80 2.29
C LYS A 200 13.21 -39.82 2.77
N ARG A 201 14.44 -39.37 3.09
CA ARG A 201 15.54 -40.21 3.56
C ARG A 201 15.58 -40.37 5.09
N ILE A 202 15.12 -39.35 5.83
CA ILE A 202 15.15 -39.32 7.29
C ILE A 202 14.16 -40.30 7.91
N GLN A 203 12.91 -40.36 7.42
CA GLN A 203 11.88 -41.23 8.01
C GLN A 203 12.29 -42.71 8.05
N PRO A 204 12.77 -43.33 6.94
CA PRO A 204 13.27 -44.71 6.99
C PRO A 204 14.46 -44.88 7.93
N MET A 205 15.35 -43.88 8.00
CA MET A 205 16.52 -43.93 8.88
C MET A 205 16.13 -43.89 10.35
N MET A 206 15.13 -43.11 10.74
CA MET A 206 14.63 -43.09 12.12
C MET A 206 14.03 -44.44 12.53
N ILE A 207 13.33 -45.11 11.61
CA ILE A 207 12.81 -46.46 11.84
C ILE A 207 13.97 -47.44 12.04
N GLU A 208 14.99 -47.38 11.19
CA GLU A 208 16.18 -48.22 11.26
C GLU A 208 16.93 -48.04 12.60
N VAL A 209 17.12 -46.80 13.05
CA VAL A 209 17.77 -46.49 14.33
C VAL A 209 16.96 -47.00 15.52
N LYS A 210 15.63 -46.82 15.49
CA LYS A 210 14.73 -47.33 16.54
C LYS A 210 14.76 -48.85 16.64
N GLN A 211 14.78 -49.54 15.50
CA GLN A 211 14.91 -51.00 15.45
C GLN A 211 16.26 -51.43 16.03
N ALA A 212 17.37 -50.81 15.62
CA ALA A 212 18.70 -51.12 16.15
C ALA A 212 18.82 -50.89 17.66
N LEU A 213 18.11 -49.87 18.19
CA LEU A 213 18.04 -49.58 19.63
C LEU A 213 17.28 -50.67 20.38
N GLU A 214 16.12 -51.09 19.85
CA GLU A 214 15.30 -52.15 20.42
C GLU A 214 16.02 -53.50 20.42
N ASP A 215 16.68 -53.85 19.31
CA ASP A 215 17.51 -55.05 19.21
C ASP A 215 18.65 -55.03 20.24
N SER A 216 19.28 -53.88 20.44
CA SER A 216 20.34 -53.73 21.45
C SER A 216 19.84 -53.86 22.89
N LYS A 217 18.61 -53.46 23.19
CA LYS A 217 18.00 -53.64 24.52
C LYS A 217 17.71 -55.12 24.77
N LYS A 218 17.12 -55.82 23.79
CA LYS A 218 16.84 -57.25 23.88
C LYS A 218 18.12 -58.07 24.07
N MET A 219 19.18 -57.76 23.32
CA MET A 219 20.48 -58.45 23.48
C MET A 219 21.10 -58.24 24.87
N GLN A 220 20.93 -57.06 25.46
CA GLN A 220 21.39 -56.76 26.83
C GLN A 220 20.59 -57.57 27.87
N GLU A 221 19.26 -57.61 27.75
CA GLU A 221 18.36 -58.35 28.64
C GLU A 221 18.64 -59.85 28.59
N GLN A 222 18.85 -60.39 27.39
CA GLN A 222 19.12 -61.80 27.17
C GLN A 222 20.58 -62.20 27.49
N ARG A 223 21.47 -61.24 27.74
CA ARG A 223 22.93 -61.44 27.96
C ARG A 223 23.64 -62.17 26.82
N VAL A 224 23.18 -62.00 25.57
CA VAL A 224 23.58 -62.86 24.44
C VAL A 224 24.85 -62.39 23.72
N ALA A 225 25.23 -61.11 23.77
CA ALA A 225 26.53 -60.64 23.29
C ALA A 225 26.78 -59.18 23.71
N LYS A 226 28.04 -58.82 23.96
CA LYS A 226 28.60 -57.53 24.42
C LYS A 226 28.66 -57.37 25.95
N THR A 227 29.69 -56.66 26.41
CA THR A 227 29.77 -56.24 27.81
C THR A 227 28.64 -55.25 28.13
N PRO A 228 28.16 -55.15 29.39
CA PRO A 228 27.13 -54.17 29.75
C PRO A 228 27.49 -52.74 29.34
N MET A 229 28.78 -52.38 29.41
CA MET A 229 29.29 -51.06 29.02
C MET A 229 29.20 -50.82 27.50
N GLU A 230 29.56 -51.80 26.67
CA GLU A 230 29.46 -51.72 25.21
C GLU A 230 28.01 -51.61 24.73
N ALA A 231 27.10 -52.37 25.34
CA ALA A 231 25.67 -52.28 25.03
C ALA A 231 25.10 -50.90 25.37
N LEU A 232 25.41 -50.36 26.56
CA LEU A 232 24.97 -49.02 26.96
C LEU A 232 25.60 -47.92 26.10
N SER A 233 26.87 -48.05 25.71
CA SER A 233 27.53 -47.09 24.82
C SER A 233 26.89 -47.08 23.42
N TYR A 234 26.60 -48.27 22.87
CA TYR A 234 25.88 -48.42 21.61
C TYR A 234 24.48 -47.80 21.66
N GLN A 235 23.72 -48.04 22.75
CA GLN A 235 22.40 -47.41 22.95
C GLN A 235 22.49 -45.89 23.04
N ARG A 236 23.48 -45.35 23.78
CA ARG A 236 23.71 -43.90 23.89
C ARG A 236 23.98 -43.28 22.52
N GLU A 237 24.84 -43.89 21.71
CA GLU A 237 25.15 -43.38 20.36
C GLU A 237 23.92 -43.41 19.44
N LEU A 238 23.11 -44.48 19.48
CA LEU A 238 21.85 -44.53 18.73
C LEU A 238 20.84 -43.47 19.20
N LEU A 239 20.75 -43.22 20.51
CA LEU A 239 19.89 -42.17 21.06
C LEU A 239 20.37 -40.78 20.62
N ASP A 240 21.67 -40.54 20.56
CA ASP A 240 22.24 -39.29 20.04
C ASP A 240 21.93 -39.11 18.54
N ILE A 241 22.07 -40.18 17.74
CA ILE A 241 21.69 -40.18 16.32
C ILE A 241 20.18 -39.88 16.16
N LEU A 242 19.33 -40.54 16.95
CA LEU A 242 17.88 -40.34 16.90
C LEU A 242 17.49 -38.90 17.27
N ARG A 243 18.14 -38.33 18.29
CA ARG A 243 17.97 -36.92 18.67
C ARG A 243 18.40 -35.98 17.54
N SER A 244 19.53 -36.24 16.89
CA SER A 244 19.99 -35.43 15.75
C SER A 244 19.04 -35.53 14.54
N LEU A 245 18.48 -36.72 14.27
CA LEU A 245 17.49 -36.90 13.21
C LEU A 245 16.20 -36.11 13.49
N HIS A 246 15.69 -36.12 14.73
CA HIS A 246 14.54 -35.31 15.12
C HIS A 246 14.79 -33.80 15.00
N THR A 247 15.97 -33.33 15.43
CA THR A 247 16.37 -31.92 15.27
C THR A 247 16.42 -31.54 13.78
N LEU A 248 17.01 -32.41 12.96
CA LEU A 248 17.11 -32.21 11.52
C LEU A 248 15.72 -32.19 10.86
N GLU A 249 14.86 -33.15 11.18
CA GLU A 249 13.47 -33.24 10.70
C GLU A 249 12.70 -31.93 10.97
N SER A 250 12.74 -31.43 12.20
CA SER A 250 12.09 -30.17 12.59
C SER A 250 12.62 -28.97 11.79
N SER A 251 13.94 -28.87 11.60
CA SER A 251 14.56 -27.80 10.80
C SER A 251 14.15 -27.86 9.33
N LEU A 252 14.01 -29.06 8.74
CA LEU A 252 13.64 -29.21 7.34
C LEU A 252 12.16 -28.92 7.09
N ILE A 253 11.27 -29.32 8.01
CA ILE A 253 9.83 -28.98 7.95
C ILE A 253 9.65 -27.47 7.97
N SER A 254 10.39 -26.77 8.84
CA SER A 254 10.33 -25.30 8.96
C SER A 254 10.65 -24.58 7.64
N ALA A 255 11.59 -25.09 6.84
CA ALA A 255 11.93 -24.48 5.54
C ALA A 255 10.78 -24.54 4.53
N LYS A 256 9.97 -25.63 4.50
CA LYS A 256 8.77 -25.68 3.64
C LYS A 256 7.70 -24.71 4.11
N VAL A 257 7.56 -24.52 5.43
CA VAL A 257 6.61 -23.55 6.01
C VAL A 257 7.02 -22.11 5.69
N GLU A 258 8.31 -21.77 5.78
CA GLU A 258 8.84 -20.45 5.42
C GLU A 258 8.55 -20.11 3.95
N LEU A 259 8.79 -21.06 3.03
CA LEU A 259 8.44 -20.86 1.62
C LEU A 259 6.92 -20.70 1.43
N ALA A 260 6.09 -21.48 2.12
CA ALA A 260 4.64 -21.37 2.06
C ALA A 260 4.15 -19.98 2.47
N GLU A 261 4.71 -19.43 3.55
CA GLU A 261 4.42 -18.06 4.02
C GLU A 261 4.76 -17.02 2.95
N LEU A 262 5.97 -17.09 2.37
CA LEU A 262 6.42 -16.13 1.37
C LEU A 262 5.58 -16.17 0.09
N MET A 263 5.10 -17.36 -0.30
CA MET A 263 4.17 -17.56 -1.42
C MET A 263 2.72 -17.16 -1.12
N GLY A 264 2.42 -16.74 0.12
CA GLY A 264 1.07 -16.38 0.55
C GLY A 264 0.13 -17.58 0.75
N LEU A 265 0.68 -18.79 0.95
CA LEU A 265 -0.11 -19.99 1.27
C LEU A 265 -0.47 -20.03 2.75
N LYS A 266 -1.66 -20.57 3.06
CA LYS A 266 -2.05 -20.85 4.44
C LYS A 266 -1.16 -21.95 5.04
N PRO A 267 -0.75 -21.83 6.31
CA PRO A 267 -0.04 -22.90 7.01
C PRO A 267 -0.79 -24.23 6.94
N GLY A 268 -0.05 -25.32 6.69
CA GLY A 268 -0.59 -26.68 6.62
C GLY A 268 -1.09 -27.12 5.24
N ILE A 269 -1.09 -26.26 4.22
CA ILE A 269 -1.34 -26.68 2.83
C ILE A 269 -0.15 -27.52 2.34
N ALA A 270 -0.44 -28.75 1.92
CA ALA A 270 0.55 -29.60 1.29
C ALA A 270 0.81 -29.16 -0.16
N PHE A 271 2.08 -29.11 -0.53
CA PHE A 271 2.53 -28.85 -1.89
C PHE A 271 3.85 -29.59 -2.14
N ASP A 272 4.09 -29.90 -3.41
CA ASP A 272 5.34 -30.46 -3.88
C ASP A 272 6.10 -29.44 -4.72
N LEU A 273 7.43 -29.47 -4.63
CA LEU A 273 8.33 -28.68 -5.46
C LEU A 273 8.71 -29.45 -6.72
N ALA A 274 8.80 -28.75 -7.85
CA ALA A 274 9.13 -29.32 -9.15
C ALA A 274 10.61 -29.77 -9.20
N ASP A 275 11.50 -28.97 -8.61
CA ASP A 275 12.94 -29.21 -8.64
C ASP A 275 13.37 -30.26 -7.61
N LYS A 276 14.53 -30.88 -7.88
CA LYS A 276 15.16 -31.87 -7.01
C LYS A 276 16.61 -31.48 -6.76
N VAL A 277 17.23 -32.11 -5.76
CA VAL A 277 18.66 -31.90 -5.51
C VAL A 277 19.47 -32.47 -6.66
N GLU A 278 20.16 -31.60 -7.41
CA GLU A 278 21.01 -32.01 -8.52
C GLU A 278 22.45 -32.27 -8.08
N LYS A 279 23.10 -33.25 -8.73
CA LYS A 279 24.50 -33.58 -8.44
C LYS A 279 25.48 -32.48 -8.84
N ASN A 280 25.15 -31.69 -9.85
CA ASN A 280 25.99 -30.63 -10.40
C ASN A 280 25.15 -29.42 -10.76
N TYR A 281 25.00 -28.49 -9.83
CA TYR A 281 24.36 -27.22 -10.13
C TYR A 281 25.28 -26.30 -10.93
N GLU A 282 24.70 -25.49 -11.82
CA GLU A 282 25.39 -24.42 -12.50
C GLU A 282 25.58 -23.21 -11.58
N ILE A 283 26.82 -22.73 -11.48
CA ILE A 283 27.13 -21.54 -10.69
C ILE A 283 26.89 -20.31 -11.59
N PRO A 284 25.99 -19.39 -11.20
CA PRO A 284 25.74 -18.20 -12.00
C PRO A 284 26.99 -17.33 -12.06
N THR A 285 27.13 -16.54 -13.13
CA THR A 285 28.27 -15.62 -13.31
C THR A 285 27.80 -14.18 -13.31
N ILE A 286 28.66 -13.29 -12.80
CA ILE A 286 28.42 -11.85 -12.77
C ILE A 286 29.38 -11.22 -13.75
N ASN A 287 28.86 -10.78 -14.90
CA ASN A 287 29.64 -10.15 -15.95
C ASN A 287 29.41 -8.64 -15.96
N MET A 288 29.89 -7.94 -14.93
CA MET A 288 29.80 -6.49 -14.80
C MET A 288 30.99 -5.99 -13.96
N LYS A 289 31.51 -4.82 -14.29
CA LYS A 289 32.62 -4.20 -13.54
C LYS A 289 32.11 -3.56 -12.26
N LEU A 290 32.96 -3.48 -11.24
CA LEU A 290 32.59 -2.91 -9.94
C LEU A 290 32.16 -1.45 -10.07
N GLU A 291 32.88 -0.66 -10.86
CA GLU A 291 32.59 0.77 -11.06
C GLU A 291 31.24 0.98 -11.74
N GLU A 292 30.86 0.07 -12.65
CA GLU A 292 29.54 0.08 -13.30
C GLU A 292 28.43 -0.27 -12.30
N MET A 293 28.67 -1.27 -11.42
CA MET A 293 27.74 -1.61 -10.35
C MET A 293 27.50 -0.45 -9.38
N GLU A 294 28.55 0.30 -9.03
CA GLU A 294 28.44 1.47 -8.16
C GLU A 294 27.53 2.54 -8.76
N ILE A 295 27.73 2.88 -10.04
CA ILE A 295 26.90 3.86 -10.75
C ILE A 295 25.44 3.39 -10.80
N LEU A 296 25.21 2.14 -11.23
CA LEU A 296 23.86 1.58 -11.30
C LEU A 296 23.18 1.54 -9.94
N ALA A 297 23.91 1.22 -8.87
CA ALA A 297 23.39 1.22 -7.51
C ALA A 297 22.95 2.63 -7.09
N LEU A 298 23.79 3.64 -7.35
CA LEU A 298 23.44 5.02 -7.03
C LEU A 298 22.20 5.46 -7.81
N GLU A 299 22.06 5.09 -9.09
CA GLU A 299 20.93 5.48 -9.93
C GLU A 299 19.62 4.78 -9.53
N ASN A 300 19.64 3.46 -9.40
CA ASN A 300 18.44 2.62 -9.41
C ASN A 300 17.97 2.18 -8.02
N ARG A 301 18.77 2.34 -6.96
CA ARG A 301 18.35 1.92 -5.61
C ARG A 301 17.10 2.66 -5.14
N PRO A 302 16.02 1.93 -4.77
CA PRO A 302 14.80 2.56 -4.27
C PRO A 302 15.03 3.46 -3.05
N GLU A 303 15.92 3.07 -2.13
CA GLU A 303 16.20 3.88 -0.93
C GLU A 303 16.82 5.25 -1.27
N LEU A 304 17.65 5.31 -2.31
CA LEU A 304 18.22 6.57 -2.79
C LEU A 304 17.18 7.41 -3.53
N ALA A 305 16.30 6.78 -4.31
CA ALA A 305 15.16 7.46 -4.93
C ALA A 305 14.23 8.08 -3.87
N GLU A 306 13.90 7.34 -2.80
CA GLU A 306 13.15 7.85 -1.64
C GLU A 306 13.82 9.09 -1.04
N SER A 307 15.14 9.02 -0.81
CA SER A 307 15.91 10.12 -0.23
C SER A 307 15.95 11.36 -1.12
N ARG A 308 16.05 11.21 -2.45
CA ARG A 308 15.96 12.33 -3.40
C ARG A 308 14.60 13.03 -3.35
N TYR A 309 13.51 12.26 -3.27
CA TYR A 309 12.18 12.87 -3.13
C TYR A 309 12.01 13.55 -1.78
N GLN A 310 12.58 12.99 -0.71
CA GLN A 310 12.58 13.61 0.61
C GLN A 310 13.34 14.95 0.63
N GLU A 311 14.50 15.02 -0.04
CA GLU A 311 15.23 16.27 -0.26
C GLU A 311 14.37 17.30 -0.99
N ARG A 312 13.70 16.90 -2.09
CA ARG A 312 12.81 17.79 -2.86
C ARG A 312 11.61 18.28 -2.03
N ILE A 313 11.07 17.45 -1.14
CA ILE A 313 10.03 17.86 -0.18
C ILE A 313 10.56 18.93 0.77
N SER A 314 11.77 18.76 1.30
CA SER A 314 12.43 19.73 2.18
C SER A 314 12.71 21.05 1.46
N GLU A 315 13.10 21.01 0.18
CA GLU A 315 13.29 22.21 -0.64
C GLU A 315 11.97 22.97 -0.85
N LYS A 316 10.87 22.26 -1.10
CA LYS A 316 9.53 22.85 -1.20
C LYS A 316 9.07 23.47 0.13
N GLU A 317 9.53 22.96 1.26
CA GLU A 317 9.21 23.54 2.58
C GLU A 317 9.81 24.96 2.74
N ILE A 318 10.94 25.26 2.08
CA ILE A 318 11.47 26.65 2.02
C ILE A 318 10.46 27.56 1.32
N THR A 319 9.90 27.12 0.19
CA THR A 319 8.88 27.88 -0.55
C THR A 319 7.62 28.05 0.30
N ALA A 320 7.14 27.00 0.95
CA ALA A 320 6.01 27.07 1.87
C ALA A 320 6.26 28.05 3.04
N ALA A 321 7.45 28.00 3.64
CA ALA A 321 7.85 28.91 4.72
C ALA A 321 7.88 30.37 4.26
N LYS A 322 8.38 30.66 3.06
CA LYS A 322 8.37 32.01 2.47
C LYS A 322 6.94 32.49 2.19
N LEU A 323 6.08 31.63 1.61
CA LEU A 323 4.68 31.99 1.35
C LEU A 323 3.94 32.34 2.64
N LYS A 324 4.14 31.60 3.73
CA LYS A 324 3.55 31.88 5.06
C LYS A 324 3.91 33.27 5.64
N MET A 325 4.93 33.95 5.10
CA MET A 325 5.33 35.30 5.54
C MET A 325 4.59 36.42 4.82
N LEU A 326 3.96 36.13 3.67
CA LEU A 326 3.24 37.11 2.87
C LEU A 326 1.87 37.45 3.49
N PRO A 327 1.30 38.63 3.19
CA PRO A 327 -0.08 38.94 3.53
C PRO A 327 -1.06 37.96 2.86
N GLY A 328 -2.08 37.53 3.60
CA GLY A 328 -3.19 36.76 3.08
C GLY A 328 -4.26 37.68 2.48
N ILE A 329 -4.74 37.35 1.28
CA ILE A 329 -5.84 38.04 0.62
C ILE A 329 -7.04 37.08 0.60
N ASN A 330 -8.10 37.45 1.31
CA ASN A 330 -9.36 36.71 1.34
C ASN A 330 -10.41 37.46 0.51
N LEU A 331 -10.87 36.82 -0.56
CA LEU A 331 -11.97 37.29 -1.39
C LEU A 331 -13.23 36.56 -0.96
N SER A 332 -14.31 37.27 -0.68
CA SER A 332 -15.57 36.63 -0.31
C SER A 332 -16.76 37.30 -0.99
N THR A 333 -17.77 36.47 -1.25
CA THR A 333 -19.09 36.92 -1.65
C THR A 333 -20.14 36.10 -0.91
N SER A 334 -21.21 36.74 -0.47
CA SER A 334 -22.25 36.08 0.29
C SER A 334 -23.64 36.52 -0.18
N LEU A 335 -24.56 35.57 -0.20
CA LEU A 335 -26.00 35.81 -0.21
C LEU A 335 -26.47 35.65 1.23
N SER A 336 -27.05 36.68 1.80
CA SER A 336 -27.40 36.71 3.22
C SER A 336 -28.90 36.99 3.38
N TYR A 337 -29.51 36.37 4.37
CA TYR A 337 -30.89 36.57 4.80
C TYR A 337 -30.94 36.74 6.31
N GLU A 338 -31.79 37.65 6.76
CA GLU A 338 -32.13 37.86 8.15
C GLU A 338 -33.62 38.10 8.31
N ASN A 339 -34.24 37.35 9.22
CA ASN A 339 -35.62 37.58 9.60
C ASN A 339 -35.70 38.77 10.57
N SER A 340 -35.88 39.98 10.03
CA SER A 340 -36.12 41.17 10.84
C SER A 340 -37.17 42.09 10.23
N ASP A 341 -38.19 42.44 10.99
CA ASP A 341 -39.21 43.42 10.62
C ASP A 341 -38.66 44.87 10.59
N TYR A 342 -37.45 45.08 11.11
CA TYR A 342 -36.78 46.39 11.11
C TYR A 342 -35.89 46.63 9.89
N LEU A 343 -35.66 45.61 9.05
CA LEU A 343 -34.93 45.72 7.80
C LEU A 343 -35.90 46.03 6.65
N LEU A 344 -35.52 46.94 5.76
CA LEU A 344 -36.28 47.18 4.52
C LEU A 344 -36.12 46.01 3.55
N ASN A 345 -34.90 45.46 3.48
CA ASN A 345 -34.57 44.27 2.68
C ASN A 345 -34.02 43.21 3.62
N ASN A 346 -34.72 42.09 3.72
CA ASN A 346 -34.35 40.98 4.60
C ASN A 346 -33.31 40.07 3.96
N ASP A 347 -33.05 40.25 2.67
CA ASP A 347 -32.02 39.58 1.89
C ASP A 347 -31.11 40.60 1.21
N TRP A 348 -29.82 40.28 1.14
CA TRP A 348 -28.83 41.11 0.46
C TRP A 348 -27.67 40.28 -0.07
N TYR A 349 -26.99 40.86 -1.05
CA TYR A 349 -25.75 40.32 -1.61
C TYR A 349 -24.58 41.20 -1.18
N SER A 350 -23.53 40.57 -0.68
CA SER A 350 -22.28 41.22 -0.29
C SER A 350 -21.11 40.65 -1.06
N TYR A 351 -20.13 41.50 -1.35
CA TYR A 351 -18.82 41.10 -1.83
C TYR A 351 -17.76 41.95 -1.15
N GLY A 352 -16.60 41.35 -0.89
CA GLY A 352 -15.53 42.02 -0.18
C GLY A 352 -14.18 41.37 -0.41
N ALA A 353 -13.14 42.15 -0.18
CA ALA A 353 -11.77 41.67 -0.12
C ALA A 353 -11.19 42.12 1.21
N ASN A 354 -10.63 41.18 1.97
CA ASN A 354 -9.92 41.45 3.20
C ASN A 354 -8.45 41.07 3.04
N VAL A 355 -7.55 41.97 3.43
CA VAL A 355 -6.11 41.70 3.47
C VAL A 355 -5.68 41.62 4.92
N SER A 356 -5.10 40.49 5.31
CA SER A 356 -4.61 40.26 6.67
C SER A 356 -3.12 39.91 6.64
N TRP A 357 -2.31 40.58 7.46
CA TRP A 357 -0.88 40.28 7.58
C TRP A 357 -0.46 40.22 9.04
N ASN A 358 0.17 39.13 9.44
CA ASN A 358 0.80 39.05 10.74
C ASN A 358 2.18 39.71 10.69
N LEU A 359 2.23 41.00 11.06
CA LEU A 359 3.46 41.81 11.05
C LEU A 359 4.56 41.25 11.97
N LEU A 360 4.20 40.52 13.02
CA LEU A 360 5.17 39.91 13.93
C LEU A 360 5.93 38.73 13.28
N ASN A 361 5.48 38.22 12.14
CA ASN A 361 6.21 37.19 11.40
C ASN A 361 7.57 37.68 10.88
N VAL A 362 7.79 39.00 10.75
CA VAL A 362 9.09 39.55 10.34
C VAL A 362 10.21 39.17 11.31
N PHE A 363 9.92 39.14 12.62
CA PHE A 363 10.88 38.75 13.65
C PHE A 363 11.21 37.25 13.60
N LYS A 364 10.28 36.43 13.11
CA LYS A 364 10.46 34.99 12.92
C LYS A 364 11.07 34.63 11.56
N ALA A 365 11.13 35.58 10.62
CA ALA A 365 11.49 35.31 9.24
C ALA A 365 12.91 34.74 9.09
N GLY A 366 13.88 35.31 9.81
CA GLY A 366 15.25 34.83 9.82
C GLY A 366 15.37 33.39 10.33
N GLU A 367 14.78 33.12 11.50
CA GLU A 367 14.82 31.78 12.12
C GLU A 367 14.03 30.73 11.32
N MET A 368 12.89 31.08 10.73
CA MET A 368 12.12 30.17 9.88
C MET A 368 12.88 29.80 8.59
N ASN A 369 13.53 30.77 7.95
CA ASN A 369 14.33 30.51 6.76
C ASN A 369 15.59 29.70 7.10
N LYS A 370 16.24 30.00 8.24
CA LYS A 370 17.36 29.22 8.75
C LYS A 370 16.94 27.78 9.02
N LEU A 371 15.82 27.57 9.71
CA LEU A 371 15.25 26.24 9.98
C LEU A 371 15.00 25.44 8.69
N ALA A 372 14.31 26.03 7.72
CA ALA A 372 14.00 25.36 6.46
C ALA A 372 15.27 25.02 5.64
N LYS A 373 16.26 25.92 5.62
CA LYS A 373 17.57 25.64 5.00
C LYS A 373 18.32 24.52 5.70
N THR A 374 18.35 24.53 7.03
CA THR A 374 18.98 23.46 7.81
C THR A 374 18.29 22.11 7.56
N GLN A 375 16.96 22.08 7.41
CA GLN A 375 16.25 20.84 7.05
C GLN A 375 16.66 20.30 5.67
N VAL A 376 16.89 21.16 4.68
CA VAL A 376 17.44 20.76 3.38
C VAL A 376 18.85 20.22 3.51
N GLU A 377 19.70 20.88 4.30
CA GLU A 377 21.08 20.42 4.51
C GLU A 377 21.12 19.05 5.20
N VAL A 378 20.27 18.83 6.20
CA VAL A 378 20.11 17.52 6.83
C VAL A 378 19.68 16.46 5.82
N ALA A 379 18.71 16.77 4.94
CA ALA A 379 18.26 15.82 3.92
C ALA A 379 19.38 15.48 2.91
N LYS A 380 20.22 16.47 2.54
CA LYS A 380 21.39 16.27 1.67
C LYS A 380 22.43 15.37 2.31
N GLU A 381 22.79 15.62 3.56
CA GLU A 381 23.76 14.82 4.30
C GLU A 381 23.26 13.39 4.54
N GLN A 382 21.97 13.22 4.84
CA GLN A 382 21.35 11.89 4.94
C GLN A 382 21.42 11.13 3.62
N LYS A 383 21.15 11.79 2.48
CA LYS A 383 21.29 11.20 1.14
C LYS A 383 22.73 10.80 0.84
N LEU A 384 23.71 11.63 1.19
CA LEU A 384 25.12 11.34 0.97
C LEU A 384 25.59 10.15 1.81
N ALA A 385 25.22 10.13 3.09
CA ALA A 385 25.50 9.00 3.98
C ALA A 385 24.85 7.70 3.47
N LEU A 386 23.61 7.78 2.99
CA LEU A 386 22.91 6.64 2.37
C LEU A 386 23.61 6.18 1.08
N SER A 387 24.13 7.10 0.28
CA SER A 387 24.90 6.78 -0.93
C SER A 387 26.16 5.98 -0.59
N MET A 388 26.91 6.41 0.44
CA MET A 388 28.08 5.68 0.93
C MET A 388 27.72 4.28 1.47
N ALA A 389 26.58 4.16 2.18
CA ALA A 389 26.09 2.89 2.67
C ALA A 389 25.69 1.95 1.51
N VAL A 390 25.06 2.47 0.45
CA VAL A 390 24.72 1.71 -0.76
C VAL A 390 25.97 1.20 -1.46
N LEU A 391 26.99 2.05 -1.67
CA LEU A 391 28.27 1.62 -2.24
C LEU A 391 28.91 0.51 -1.40
N SER A 392 28.94 0.67 -0.08
CA SER A 392 29.43 -0.37 0.84
C SER A 392 28.67 -1.68 0.70
N GLN A 393 27.34 -1.63 0.50
CA GLN A 393 26.51 -2.82 0.28
C GLN A 393 26.82 -3.50 -1.05
N VAL A 394 27.12 -2.75 -2.12
CA VAL A 394 27.53 -3.31 -3.42
C VAL A 394 28.81 -4.11 -3.24
N HIS A 395 29.85 -3.51 -2.65
CA HIS A 395 31.13 -4.20 -2.38
C HIS A 395 30.93 -5.46 -1.53
N LEU A 396 30.17 -5.33 -0.43
CA LEU A 396 29.88 -6.46 0.45
C LEU A 396 29.10 -7.57 -0.27
N SER A 397 28.20 -7.24 -1.20
CA SER A 397 27.43 -8.23 -1.94
C SER A 397 28.31 -9.10 -2.84
N ILE A 398 29.32 -8.52 -3.49
CA ILE A 398 30.29 -9.23 -4.34
C ILE A 398 31.18 -10.13 -3.48
N VAL A 399 31.68 -9.63 -2.34
CA VAL A 399 32.47 -10.43 -1.40
C VAL A 399 31.66 -11.63 -0.90
N LYS A 400 30.40 -11.41 -0.51
CA LYS A 400 29.49 -12.49 -0.07
C LYS A 400 29.21 -13.51 -1.17
N PHE A 401 29.03 -13.06 -2.42
CA PHE A 401 28.84 -13.95 -3.55
C PHE A 401 30.08 -14.83 -3.81
N ASN A 402 31.26 -14.23 -3.82
CA ASN A 402 32.52 -14.97 -3.99
C ASN A 402 32.78 -15.95 -2.83
N GLN A 403 32.44 -15.56 -1.60
CA GLN A 403 32.53 -16.43 -0.43
C GLN A 403 31.55 -17.60 -0.52
N ALA A 404 30.29 -17.35 -0.87
CA ALA A 404 29.28 -18.39 -1.06
C ALA A 404 29.71 -19.39 -2.15
N LYS A 405 30.33 -18.91 -3.24
CA LYS A 405 30.88 -19.77 -4.29
C LYS A 405 31.97 -20.71 -3.75
N LYS A 406 32.91 -20.19 -2.94
CA LYS A 406 33.96 -21.00 -2.31
C LYS A 406 33.38 -22.04 -1.36
N GLU A 407 32.41 -21.65 -0.53
CA GLU A 407 31.71 -22.55 0.40
C GLU A 407 30.95 -23.66 -0.34
N TYR A 408 30.30 -23.33 -1.46
CA TYR A 408 29.62 -24.32 -2.30
C TYR A 408 30.60 -25.35 -2.89
N LEU A 409 31.73 -24.88 -3.43
CA LEU A 409 32.75 -25.78 -3.98
C LEU A 409 33.33 -26.71 -2.90
N LEU A 410 33.62 -26.18 -1.70
CA LEU A 410 34.06 -26.99 -0.57
C LEU A 410 33.00 -27.99 -0.12
N ALA A 411 31.74 -27.57 -0.05
CA ALA A 411 30.64 -28.46 0.34
C ALA A 411 30.39 -29.57 -0.69
N LYS A 412 30.63 -29.29 -1.97
CA LYS A 412 30.58 -30.29 -3.05
C LYS A 412 31.67 -31.34 -2.91
N GLU A 413 32.90 -30.91 -2.66
CA GLU A 413 34.02 -31.82 -2.42
C GLU A 413 33.79 -32.66 -1.15
N TYR A 414 33.32 -32.03 -0.07
CA TYR A 414 32.95 -32.72 1.16
C TYR A 414 31.84 -33.76 0.95
N LEU A 415 30.80 -33.44 0.17
CA LEU A 415 29.75 -34.39 -0.18
C LEU A 415 30.30 -35.58 -0.96
N THR A 416 31.20 -35.34 -1.92
CA THR A 416 31.82 -36.40 -2.71
C THR A 416 32.57 -37.40 -1.81
N VAL A 417 33.39 -36.89 -0.88
CA VAL A 417 34.10 -37.74 0.09
C VAL A 417 33.13 -38.47 1.04
N ALA A 418 32.06 -37.80 1.47
CA ALA A 418 31.05 -38.41 2.34
C ALA A 418 30.21 -39.48 1.62
N ASP A 419 29.96 -39.33 0.32
CA ASP A 419 29.34 -40.34 -0.53
C ASP A 419 30.27 -41.57 -0.64
N ASP A 420 31.55 -41.38 -0.94
CA ASP A 420 32.54 -42.47 -1.05
C ASP A 420 32.69 -43.26 0.27
N ILE A 421 32.76 -42.56 1.42
CA ILE A 421 32.82 -43.19 2.75
C ILE A 421 31.56 -43.99 3.03
N TYR A 422 30.38 -43.44 2.70
CA TYR A 422 29.10 -44.12 2.91
C TYR A 422 29.02 -45.40 2.06
N ASP A 423 29.40 -45.33 0.78
CA ASP A 423 29.38 -46.47 -0.13
C ASP A 423 30.36 -47.57 0.32
N LEU A 424 31.58 -47.20 0.73
CA LEU A 424 32.55 -48.16 1.27
C LEU A 424 32.04 -48.81 2.58
N THR A 425 31.53 -48.00 3.51
CA THR A 425 31.01 -48.49 4.79
C THR A 425 29.83 -49.43 4.60
N LYS A 426 28.99 -49.18 3.57
CA LYS A 426 27.89 -50.05 3.20
C LYS A 426 28.39 -51.42 2.75
N VAL A 427 29.39 -51.46 1.86
CA VAL A 427 30.01 -52.72 1.40
C VAL A 427 30.65 -53.46 2.57
N GLU A 428 31.42 -52.77 3.41
CA GLU A 428 32.07 -53.37 4.59
C GLU A 428 31.07 -53.93 5.61
N ASN A 429 29.92 -53.28 5.79
CA ASN A 429 28.86 -53.79 6.65
C ASN A 429 28.19 -55.04 6.05
N GLU A 430 27.98 -55.09 4.72
CA GLU A 430 27.44 -56.26 4.01
C GLU A 430 28.35 -57.50 4.14
N VAL A 431 29.68 -57.31 4.20
CA VAL A 431 30.65 -58.38 4.45
C VAL A 431 31.01 -58.58 5.95
N ASN A 432 30.25 -57.96 6.87
CA ASN A 432 30.45 -58.02 8.32
C ASN A 432 31.84 -57.57 8.83
N VAL A 433 32.55 -56.72 8.07
CA VAL A 433 33.82 -56.12 8.48
C VAL A 433 33.59 -54.99 9.49
N ASN A 434 32.55 -54.18 9.29
CA ASN A 434 32.21 -53.05 10.15
C ASN A 434 30.87 -53.21 10.87
N SER A 435 30.76 -52.62 12.07
CA SER A 435 29.53 -52.67 12.86
C SER A 435 28.39 -51.89 12.21
N ARG A 436 27.15 -52.34 12.41
CA ARG A 436 25.94 -51.65 11.91
C ARG A 436 25.83 -50.19 12.39
N LEU A 437 26.40 -49.87 13.57
CA LEU A 437 26.43 -48.50 14.08
C LEU A 437 27.26 -47.56 13.21
N ILE A 438 28.38 -48.06 12.66
CA ILE A 438 29.23 -47.28 11.77
C ILE A 438 28.45 -46.94 10.49
N LEU A 439 27.74 -47.92 9.91
CA LEU A 439 26.88 -47.68 8.75
C LEU A 439 25.79 -46.64 9.04
N ILE A 440 25.09 -46.76 10.17
CA ILE A 440 24.06 -45.79 10.57
C ILE A 440 24.67 -44.39 10.74
N LYS A 441 25.84 -44.28 11.36
CA LYS A 441 26.54 -43.00 11.57
C LYS A 441 26.95 -42.37 10.25
N GLU A 442 27.55 -43.14 9.33
CA GLU A 442 27.97 -42.61 8.03
C GLU A 442 26.78 -42.27 7.13
N LYS A 443 25.66 -43.00 7.24
CA LYS A 443 24.40 -42.62 6.61
C LYS A 443 23.88 -41.25 7.10
N LEU A 444 24.02 -40.95 8.40
CA LEU A 444 23.64 -39.63 8.95
C LEU A 444 24.59 -38.55 8.45
N ASN A 445 25.90 -38.81 8.47
CA ASN A 445 26.90 -37.88 7.96
C ASN A 445 26.67 -37.55 6.48
N ASN A 446 26.32 -38.55 5.67
CA ASN A 446 25.94 -38.38 4.27
C ASN A 446 24.73 -37.46 4.08
N ILE A 447 23.66 -37.66 4.87
CA ILE A 447 22.47 -36.79 4.87
C ILE A 447 22.85 -35.35 5.25
N LEU A 448 23.69 -35.18 6.28
CA LEU A 448 24.17 -33.86 6.71
C LEU A 448 25.06 -33.21 5.64
N ALA A 449 25.90 -33.97 4.96
CA ALA A 449 26.71 -33.50 3.84
C ALA A 449 25.83 -33.03 2.67
N THR A 450 24.79 -33.80 2.33
CA THR A 450 23.81 -33.46 1.28
C THR A 450 23.07 -32.16 1.62
N LEU A 451 22.69 -31.98 2.90
CA LEU A 451 22.10 -30.73 3.38
C LEU A 451 23.06 -29.55 3.23
N ARG A 452 24.31 -29.71 3.67
CA ARG A 452 25.33 -28.65 3.57
C ARG A 452 25.57 -28.24 2.12
N TYR A 453 25.71 -29.21 1.22
CA TYR A 453 25.83 -28.99 -0.22
C TYR A 453 24.64 -28.19 -0.75
N SER A 454 23.41 -28.64 -0.50
CA SER A 454 22.21 -27.96 -1.01
C SER A 454 22.01 -26.57 -0.39
N SER A 455 22.29 -26.41 0.90
CA SER A 455 22.23 -25.12 1.60
C SER A 455 23.27 -24.13 1.07
N SER A 456 24.50 -24.60 0.80
CA SER A 456 25.55 -23.77 0.21
C SER A 456 25.19 -23.30 -1.21
N TYR A 457 24.51 -24.14 -2.00
CA TYR A 457 24.00 -23.73 -3.31
C TYR A 457 22.88 -22.69 -3.19
N ALA A 458 21.93 -22.88 -2.26
CA ALA A 458 20.90 -21.88 -1.96
C ALA A 458 21.53 -20.53 -1.57
N ASN A 459 22.64 -20.55 -0.83
CA ASN A 459 23.41 -19.35 -0.46
C ASN A 459 24.09 -18.69 -1.66
N VAL A 460 24.61 -19.46 -2.63
CA VAL A 460 25.12 -18.92 -3.90
C VAL A 460 24.01 -18.19 -4.65
N GLN A 461 22.85 -18.82 -4.83
CA GLN A 461 21.70 -18.25 -5.54
C GLN A 461 21.15 -16.99 -4.85
N ASN A 462 21.05 -17.00 -3.52
CA ASN A 462 20.68 -15.84 -2.72
C ASN A 462 21.72 -14.72 -2.84
N SER A 463 23.01 -15.02 -2.75
CA SER A 463 24.08 -14.01 -2.85
C SER A 463 24.18 -13.43 -4.26
N TYR A 464 23.92 -14.23 -5.29
CA TYR A 464 23.79 -13.76 -6.67
C TYR A 464 22.64 -12.74 -6.78
N GLY A 465 21.45 -13.10 -6.30
CA GLY A 465 20.31 -12.18 -6.24
C GLY A 465 20.61 -10.90 -5.45
N ARG A 466 21.36 -11.00 -4.34
CA ARG A 466 21.79 -9.86 -3.53
C ARG A 466 22.68 -8.89 -4.28
N VAL A 467 23.49 -9.34 -5.25
CA VAL A 467 24.28 -8.41 -6.07
C VAL A 467 23.37 -7.58 -6.98
N PHE A 468 22.35 -8.18 -7.60
CA PHE A 468 21.39 -7.43 -8.40
C PHE A 468 20.51 -6.49 -7.56
N ALA A 469 20.02 -6.99 -6.42
CA ALA A 469 19.32 -6.15 -5.46
C ALA A 469 20.20 -5.00 -4.95
N SER A 470 21.52 -5.24 -4.78
CA SER A 470 22.44 -4.21 -4.30
C SER A 470 22.70 -3.09 -5.31
N ILE A 471 22.49 -3.36 -6.60
CA ILE A 471 22.53 -2.36 -7.68
C ILE A 471 21.14 -1.82 -8.06
N GLY A 472 20.07 -2.24 -7.37
CA GLY A 472 18.71 -1.76 -7.62
C GLY A 472 18.06 -2.32 -8.89
N ILE A 473 18.57 -3.42 -9.45
CA ILE A 473 18.05 -4.06 -10.66
C ILE A 473 17.45 -5.42 -10.29
N ASP A 474 16.34 -5.79 -10.92
CA ASP A 474 15.77 -7.13 -10.77
C ASP A 474 16.52 -8.12 -11.68
N ALA A 475 17.11 -9.17 -11.08
CA ALA A 475 17.80 -10.24 -11.79
C ALA A 475 16.89 -10.95 -12.81
N ASN A 476 15.59 -11.08 -12.51
CA ASN A 476 14.63 -11.73 -13.41
C ASN A 476 14.34 -10.88 -14.66
N LYS A 477 14.54 -9.56 -14.56
CA LYS A 477 14.32 -8.63 -15.67
C LYS A 477 15.49 -8.64 -16.65
N LYS A 478 16.69 -9.08 -16.24
CA LYS A 478 17.83 -9.23 -17.14
C LYS A 478 17.62 -10.40 -18.12
N THR A 479 17.05 -11.52 -17.67
CA THR A 479 16.63 -12.61 -18.58
C THR A 479 15.62 -12.14 -19.62
N ILE A 480 14.70 -11.24 -19.22
CA ILE A 480 13.71 -10.64 -20.14
C ILE A 480 14.36 -9.62 -21.09
N LEU A 481 15.42 -8.93 -20.67
CA LEU A 481 16.16 -7.96 -21.50
C LEU A 481 17.15 -8.62 -22.47
N ASP A 482 17.67 -9.80 -22.13
CA ASP A 482 18.51 -10.61 -23.02
C ASP A 482 17.65 -11.45 -24.01
N GLU A 483 16.36 -11.67 -23.73
CA GLU A 483 15.42 -12.36 -24.64
C GLU A 483 14.41 -11.46 -25.37
N ASN A 484 14.27 -10.17 -25.03
CA ASN A 484 13.31 -9.27 -25.68
C ASN A 484 13.88 -7.87 -25.95
N GLU A 485 14.63 -7.72 -27.05
CA GLU A 485 14.40 -6.56 -27.90
C GLU A 485 12.96 -6.67 -28.42
N GLN A 486 12.14 -5.67 -28.08
CA GLN A 486 10.70 -5.53 -28.36
C GLN A 486 9.79 -6.22 -27.32
N ILE A 487 9.16 -5.43 -26.43
CA ILE A 487 7.71 -5.38 -26.20
C ILE A 487 7.37 -4.30 -25.14
N ASP A 488 6.74 -3.24 -25.65
CA ASP A 488 5.57 -2.50 -25.18
C ASP A 488 5.34 -2.19 -23.67
N VAL A 489 5.25 -0.88 -23.38
CA VAL A 489 5.12 -0.23 -22.05
C VAL A 489 3.66 -0.25 -21.55
N SER A 490 2.82 -1.18 -22.00
CA SER A 490 1.36 -1.12 -21.83
C SER A 490 0.78 -2.04 -20.74
N LYS A 491 1.59 -2.77 -19.96
CA LYS A 491 1.09 -3.81 -19.03
C LYS A 491 1.03 -3.47 -17.52
N THR A 492 1.40 -2.26 -17.09
CA THR A 492 1.28 -1.88 -15.67
C THR A 492 -0.11 -1.35 -15.26
N SER A 493 -1.11 -1.32 -16.16
CA SER A 493 -2.46 -0.81 -15.84
C SER A 493 -3.49 -1.88 -15.43
N ASN A 494 -3.16 -3.17 -15.44
CA ASN A 494 -4.18 -4.24 -15.31
C ASN A 494 -4.24 -4.95 -13.95
N ILE A 495 -3.48 -4.54 -12.94
CA ILE A 495 -3.49 -5.18 -11.61
C ILE A 495 -4.55 -4.57 -10.64
N VAL A 496 -5.30 -3.55 -11.07
CA VAL A 496 -6.33 -2.90 -10.22
C VAL A 496 -7.76 -3.45 -10.41
N ASN A 497 -7.99 -4.38 -11.35
CA ASN A 497 -9.35 -4.80 -11.71
C ASN A 497 -9.86 -6.13 -11.12
N THR A 498 -9.10 -6.82 -10.28
CA THR A 498 -9.50 -8.14 -9.70
C THR A 498 -10.18 -8.07 -8.33
N SER A 499 -10.63 -6.91 -7.86
CA SER A 499 -11.37 -6.77 -6.60
C SER A 499 -12.87 -6.43 -6.75
N ASN A 500 -13.43 -6.50 -7.96
CA ASN A 500 -14.85 -6.18 -8.21
C ASN A 500 -15.76 -7.37 -8.54
N GLU A 501 -15.30 -8.61 -8.43
CA GLU A 501 -16.13 -9.81 -8.64
C GLU A 501 -16.34 -10.58 -7.33
N ALA A 502 -17.12 -10.01 -6.41
CA ALA A 502 -17.63 -10.74 -5.24
C ALA A 502 -18.90 -10.11 -4.65
N LYS A 503 -19.90 -9.78 -5.46
CA LYS A 503 -21.28 -9.53 -4.98
C LYS A 503 -22.33 -9.93 -6.02
N GLN A 504 -22.57 -11.22 -6.15
CA GLN A 504 -23.86 -11.73 -6.58
C GLN A 504 -23.96 -13.21 -6.22
N THR A 505 -24.63 -13.48 -5.10
CA THR A 505 -25.49 -14.66 -4.84
C THR A 505 -25.85 -14.65 -3.36
N ASN A 506 -27.11 -14.41 -3.05
CA ASN A 506 -27.85 -15.09 -1.98
C ASN A 506 -29.32 -14.65 -2.08
N ASP A 507 -30.09 -15.45 -2.80
CA ASP A 507 -31.54 -15.54 -2.63
C ASP A 507 -31.82 -16.22 -1.29
N LEU A 508 -32.57 -15.55 -0.41
CA LEU A 508 -33.31 -16.20 0.67
C LEU A 508 -34.69 -15.54 0.79
N LYS A 509 -35.69 -16.37 0.51
CA LYS A 509 -37.13 -16.12 0.68
C LYS A 509 -37.44 -15.75 2.13
N LEU A 510 -38.33 -14.78 2.32
CA LEU A 510 -39.17 -14.66 3.51
C LEU A 510 -40.56 -14.16 3.10
N THR A 511 -41.56 -14.86 3.65
CA THR A 511 -43.00 -14.82 3.43
C THR A 511 -43.71 -13.66 4.14
N ASP A 512 -44.77 -13.16 3.49
CA ASP A 512 -46.07 -12.65 3.98
C ASP A 512 -46.17 -11.81 5.28
N ASN A 513 -46.57 -10.53 5.16
CA ASN A 513 -47.97 -10.09 5.35
C ASN A 513 -48.15 -8.56 5.52
N ASN A 514 -49.20 -8.06 4.84
CA ASN A 514 -50.11 -6.96 5.18
C ASN A 514 -49.74 -5.46 5.07
N THR A 515 -50.30 -4.88 4.00
CA THR A 515 -51.18 -3.68 3.93
C THR A 515 -50.71 -2.33 4.50
N LEU A 516 -50.45 -1.35 3.64
CA LEU A 516 -51.40 -0.27 3.28
C LEU A 516 -50.78 0.73 2.27
N ASN A 517 -51.65 1.24 1.40
CA ASN A 517 -51.43 2.12 0.25
C ASN A 517 -50.61 3.40 0.52
N HIS A 518 -49.77 3.80 -0.45
CA HIS A 518 -50.01 5.02 -1.23
C HIS A 518 -49.05 5.16 -2.43
N ASN A 519 -49.62 5.54 -3.58
CA ASN A 519 -48.99 5.87 -4.86
C ASN A 519 -47.87 6.92 -4.76
N VAL A 520 -46.70 6.65 -5.36
CA VAL A 520 -45.88 7.68 -6.06
C VAL A 520 -45.18 7.04 -7.27
N LYS A 521 -45.24 7.75 -8.40
CA LYS A 521 -44.69 7.43 -9.74
C LYS A 521 -43.19 7.06 -9.70
N ASN A 522 -42.85 5.96 -10.38
CA ASN A 522 -41.49 5.57 -10.73
C ASN A 522 -41.01 6.31 -12.00
N GLU A 523 -40.00 7.17 -11.85
CA GLU A 523 -39.07 7.53 -12.94
C GLU A 523 -37.67 7.04 -12.53
N ASN A 524 -37.23 5.94 -13.16
CA ASN A 524 -35.89 5.39 -12.99
C ASN A 524 -34.86 6.27 -13.73
N LYS A 525 -34.09 7.06 -12.98
CA LYS A 525 -32.87 7.73 -13.43
C LYS A 525 -31.71 6.72 -13.47
N LEU A 526 -31.20 6.45 -14.68
CA LEU A 526 -29.95 5.70 -14.90
C LEU A 526 -28.76 6.39 -14.21
N LYS A 527 -28.01 5.63 -13.41
CA LYS A 527 -26.77 6.04 -12.71
C LYS A 527 -25.66 6.39 -13.72
N LYS A 528 -25.12 7.61 -13.66
CA LYS A 528 -23.90 8.03 -14.36
C LYS A 528 -22.67 7.39 -13.71
N LYS A 529 -21.75 6.92 -14.55
CA LYS A 529 -20.40 6.46 -14.20
C LYS A 529 -19.46 7.62 -14.59
N ASP A 530 -18.96 8.37 -13.62
CA ASP A 530 -18.11 9.53 -13.89
C ASP A 530 -16.66 9.08 -14.11
N SER A 531 -16.20 9.10 -15.36
CA SER A 531 -14.77 9.09 -15.70
C SER A 531 -14.23 10.52 -15.60
N LYS A 532 -13.27 10.78 -14.70
CA LYS A 532 -12.59 12.09 -14.58
C LYS A 532 -11.90 12.44 -15.91
N ILE A 533 -12.44 13.43 -16.64
CA ILE A 533 -11.87 13.99 -17.87
C ILE A 533 -10.78 15.02 -17.48
N LYS A 534 -9.58 14.94 -18.07
CA LYS A 534 -8.48 15.91 -17.82
C LYS A 534 -8.90 17.32 -18.25
N ASP A 535 -8.67 18.34 -17.42
CA ASP A 535 -9.03 19.75 -17.68
C ASP A 535 -8.45 20.32 -18.98
N SER A 536 -7.32 19.79 -19.45
CA SER A 536 -6.72 20.18 -20.73
C SER A 536 -7.55 19.79 -21.96
N PHE A 537 -8.53 18.89 -21.83
CA PHE A 537 -9.43 18.48 -22.91
C PHE A 537 -10.50 19.56 -23.19
N PHE A 538 -11.05 20.19 -22.15
CA PHE A 538 -12.12 21.17 -22.32
C PHE A 538 -11.65 22.49 -22.95
N ASN A 539 -10.35 22.79 -22.91
CA ASN A 539 -9.78 24.01 -23.47
C ASN A 539 -9.27 23.87 -24.91
N LYS A 540 -9.43 22.70 -25.56
CA LYS A 540 -9.00 22.47 -26.95
C LYS A 540 -10.06 22.89 -27.97
N ASN A 541 -9.62 23.42 -29.10
CA ASN A 541 -10.46 23.69 -30.27
C ASN A 541 -10.54 22.43 -31.15
N PHE A 542 -11.76 21.93 -31.36
CA PHE A 542 -12.02 20.67 -32.07
C PHE A 542 -12.43 20.85 -33.53
N ASN A 543 -12.52 22.10 -34.03
CA ASN A 543 -13.04 22.37 -35.38
C ASN A 543 -12.15 21.78 -36.49
N ASN A 544 -10.84 21.64 -36.24
CA ASN A 544 -9.86 21.12 -37.20
C ASN A 544 -9.38 19.69 -36.88
N SER A 545 -10.00 19.01 -35.90
CA SER A 545 -9.60 17.66 -35.49
C SER A 545 -10.10 16.59 -36.48
N GLN A 546 -9.29 15.59 -36.76
CA GLN A 546 -9.71 14.40 -37.50
C GLN A 546 -10.25 13.36 -36.53
N ILE A 547 -11.55 13.04 -36.64
CA ILE A 547 -12.25 12.12 -35.72
C ILE A 547 -12.72 10.91 -36.53
N LYS A 548 -12.21 9.72 -36.19
CA LYS A 548 -12.55 8.47 -36.89
C LYS A 548 -13.80 7.84 -36.28
N ILE A 549 -14.86 7.73 -37.09
CA ILE A 549 -16.12 7.01 -36.78
C ILE A 549 -16.38 5.97 -37.87
N TYR A 550 -17.02 4.86 -37.52
CA TYR A 550 -17.30 3.76 -38.46
C TYR A 550 -18.81 3.53 -38.63
N PRO A 551 -19.25 3.01 -39.79
CA PRO A 551 -20.67 2.71 -40.03
C PRO A 551 -21.22 1.72 -38.98
N ASN A 552 -22.49 1.89 -38.61
CA ASN A 552 -23.19 1.15 -37.55
C ASN A 552 -22.71 1.38 -36.11
N GLU A 553 -21.76 2.29 -35.87
CA GLU A 553 -21.45 2.73 -34.52
C GLU A 553 -22.58 3.59 -33.94
N LYS A 554 -22.82 3.45 -32.63
CA LYS A 554 -23.80 4.25 -31.90
C LYS A 554 -23.11 5.43 -31.23
N LEU A 555 -23.57 6.63 -31.55
CA LEU A 555 -23.19 7.88 -30.89
C LEU A 555 -24.36 8.40 -30.06
N VAL A 556 -24.08 9.01 -28.92
CA VAL A 556 -25.06 9.76 -28.14
C VAL A 556 -24.98 11.23 -28.54
N ILE A 557 -26.10 11.83 -28.96
CA ILE A 557 -26.17 13.24 -29.35
C ILE A 557 -27.43 13.84 -28.74
N ASN A 558 -27.28 14.86 -27.88
CA ASN A 558 -28.37 15.41 -27.06
C ASN A 558 -29.12 14.33 -26.28
N ASN A 559 -28.37 13.40 -25.66
CA ASN A 559 -28.91 12.25 -24.92
C ASN A 559 -29.79 11.28 -25.75
N LYS A 560 -29.66 11.28 -27.08
CA LYS A 560 -30.34 10.31 -27.97
C LYS A 560 -29.33 9.51 -28.77
N GLU A 561 -29.59 8.22 -28.97
CA GLU A 561 -28.76 7.36 -29.81
C GLU A 561 -28.87 7.76 -31.29
N TYR A 562 -27.73 7.84 -31.97
CA TYR A 562 -27.57 8.09 -33.40
C TYR A 562 -26.69 6.98 -33.98
N VAL A 563 -27.15 6.33 -35.04
CA VAL A 563 -26.39 5.27 -35.73
C VAL A 563 -25.67 5.87 -36.93
N VAL A 564 -24.34 5.75 -36.95
CA VAL A 564 -23.45 6.31 -37.98
C VAL A 564 -23.68 5.62 -39.32
N LYS A 565 -23.93 6.41 -40.37
CA LYS A 565 -24.08 5.91 -41.76
C LYS A 565 -22.74 5.94 -42.50
N LYS A 566 -22.68 5.23 -43.64
CA LYS A 566 -21.44 5.07 -44.44
C LYS A 566 -20.86 6.39 -44.99
N SER A 567 -21.69 7.41 -45.17
CA SER A 567 -21.30 8.74 -45.67
C SER A 567 -21.06 9.76 -44.56
N ASP A 568 -21.25 9.39 -43.29
CA ASP A 568 -21.22 10.34 -42.18
C ASP A 568 -19.78 10.62 -41.73
N ASP A 569 -19.50 11.88 -41.45
CA ASP A 569 -18.35 12.31 -40.66
C ASP A 569 -18.84 13.14 -39.46
N ILE A 570 -17.97 13.38 -38.48
CA ILE A 570 -18.38 14.07 -37.25
C ILE A 570 -18.83 15.53 -37.51
N GLN A 571 -18.29 16.17 -38.55
CA GLN A 571 -18.56 17.58 -38.88
C GLN A 571 -19.94 17.73 -39.53
N SER A 572 -20.29 16.82 -40.45
CA SER A 572 -21.60 16.70 -41.08
C SER A 572 -22.67 16.32 -40.07
N ILE A 573 -22.39 15.37 -39.15
CA ILE A 573 -23.31 15.04 -38.04
C ILE A 573 -23.54 16.26 -37.13
N ALA A 574 -22.48 16.97 -36.74
CA ALA A 574 -22.58 18.17 -35.90
C ALA A 574 -23.45 19.25 -36.55
N LYS A 575 -23.25 19.49 -37.86
CA LYS A 575 -24.05 20.45 -38.64
C LYS A 575 -25.50 20.00 -38.80
N GLN A 576 -25.75 18.71 -39.05
CA GLN A 576 -27.10 18.17 -39.21
C GLN A 576 -27.90 18.21 -37.89
N LYS A 577 -27.24 18.01 -36.76
CA LYS A 577 -27.86 17.97 -35.43
C LYS A 577 -27.80 19.30 -34.68
N SER A 578 -27.24 20.34 -35.29
CA SER A 578 -27.08 21.67 -34.71
C SER A 578 -26.40 21.65 -33.33
N VAL A 579 -25.36 20.84 -33.18
CA VAL A 579 -24.56 20.70 -31.94
C VAL A 579 -23.09 20.95 -32.23
N SER A 580 -22.32 21.32 -31.20
CA SER A 580 -20.87 21.46 -31.37
C SER A 580 -20.17 20.09 -31.41
N ILE A 581 -19.06 19.99 -32.15
CA ILE A 581 -18.21 18.78 -32.17
C ILE A 581 -17.72 18.45 -30.75
N LYS A 582 -17.40 19.48 -29.95
CA LYS A 582 -17.03 19.34 -28.54
C LYS A 582 -18.13 18.64 -27.74
N GLN A 583 -19.39 19.02 -27.94
CA GLN A 583 -20.51 18.38 -27.25
C GLN A 583 -20.65 16.90 -27.64
N ILE A 584 -20.54 16.56 -28.94
CA ILE A 584 -20.58 15.16 -29.38
C ILE A 584 -19.44 14.35 -28.74
N LEU A 585 -18.24 14.91 -28.65
CA LEU A 585 -17.10 14.23 -28.02
C LEU A 585 -17.26 14.07 -26.50
N VAL A 586 -17.89 15.04 -25.82
CA VAL A 586 -18.18 14.93 -24.38
C VAL A 586 -19.22 13.84 -24.13
N GLU A 587 -20.26 13.74 -24.95
CA GLU A 587 -21.27 12.68 -24.85
C GLU A 587 -20.74 11.30 -25.30
N ASN A 588 -19.67 11.27 -26.09
CA ASN A 588 -19.03 10.05 -26.61
C ASN A 588 -17.54 9.99 -26.26
N PHE A 589 -17.22 10.21 -24.98
CA PHE A 589 -15.83 10.35 -24.51
C PHE A 589 -14.94 9.13 -24.82
N TRP A 590 -15.55 7.95 -24.99
CA TRP A 590 -14.89 6.73 -25.44
C TRP A 590 -14.14 6.88 -26.77
N LEU A 591 -14.53 7.83 -27.64
CA LEU A 591 -13.77 8.16 -28.86
C LEU A 591 -12.38 8.70 -28.54
N VAL A 592 -12.25 9.45 -27.44
CA VAL A 592 -10.99 10.00 -26.95
C VAL A 592 -10.18 8.89 -26.26
N GLU A 593 -10.81 8.10 -25.40
CA GLU A 593 -10.16 6.97 -24.70
C GLU A 593 -9.57 5.93 -25.67
N LYS A 594 -10.21 5.73 -26.82
CA LYS A 594 -9.74 4.82 -27.89
C LYS A 594 -8.79 5.48 -28.89
N ASN A 595 -8.25 6.67 -28.61
CA ASN A 595 -7.35 7.41 -29.49
C ASN A 595 -7.90 7.65 -30.92
N ARG A 596 -9.22 7.86 -31.05
CA ARG A 596 -9.89 8.09 -32.34
C ARG A 596 -10.01 9.57 -32.71
N VAL A 597 -9.53 10.47 -31.85
CA VAL A 597 -9.48 11.91 -32.08
C VAL A 597 -8.02 12.30 -32.31
N ASN A 598 -7.70 12.72 -33.52
CA ASN A 598 -6.39 13.26 -33.84
C ASN A 598 -6.47 14.80 -33.95
N PHE A 599 -5.69 15.48 -33.13
CA PHE A 599 -5.59 16.94 -33.15
C PHE A 599 -4.60 17.33 -34.25
N LYS A 600 -4.99 18.26 -35.13
CA LYS A 600 -4.05 18.93 -36.02
C LYS A 600 -3.39 20.11 -35.32
#